data_AF-A0A7S4AQB4-F1
#
_entry.id   AF-A0A7S4AQB4-F1
#
_cell.length_a   1.000
_cell.length_b   1.000
_cell.length_c   1.000
_cell.angle_alpha   90.00
_cell.angle_beta   90.00
_cell.angle_gamma   90.00
#
_symmetry.space_group_name_H-M   'P 1'
#
loop_
_entity.id
_entity.type
_entity.pdbx_description
1 polymer ?
#
loop_
_entity_poly.entity_id
_entity_poly.type
_entity_poly.pdbx_seq_one_letter_code
_entity_poly.pdbx_strand_id
1 'polypeptide(L)'
;MSVNKFGTRHGIMVCHRRRSLAITPQICFLLLWSTISTCTTAFSINGLLDPSLHRLKVRSPQSDIDGIFSSNSMLHMAKTAKKKKTKKKGSSGSSSSGLKGFGSIGATKDTQVDLDRSKEARLFYDFMEGGSASDNLSRCAIGSFPLGDDFKLRGIAALKPVKKGDSIIRIPYELAINLGQEGVDPTAPAVAFLKDYCETLASAENSNDTPSKSTKAAYYSMLPPFEGDDCLGSTDFFSDQALNELQAPLVIEETKKRKQRTSARFQSDVAPNLESFPKWIDGSSVTEDHLAWAVWLVTSRVLTVQGDAEEGKSYRLLIPFLDMCNHDRGSSHVLSGRAVPGGELKVVAGASVKEGDQINICYGGGMVGNDRFIQDYGFLDTSDNNRAYDMVAQQLLGKRRIVEGVGAGGFMSESDRKKTLDQLKQTTIQEDENLLKGEKDTSLVAAYNYRIGVKKALSKFGSD
;
A
#
# COMPACT_ATOMS: atom_id res chain seq x y z
N MET A 1 -13.47 -79.67 -0.82
CA MET A 1 -13.86 -79.32 -2.20
C MET A 1 -12.86 -78.31 -2.77
N SER A 2 -12.84 -78.14 -4.09
CA SER A 2 -11.61 -77.71 -4.80
C SER A 2 -11.31 -76.21 -4.81
N VAL A 3 -10.01 -75.94 -4.93
CA VAL A 3 -9.39 -74.66 -5.28
C VAL A 3 -9.70 -74.27 -6.73
N ASN A 4 -9.80 -72.98 -7.05
CA ASN A 4 -9.14 -72.44 -8.25
C ASN A 4 -8.89 -70.92 -8.23
N LYS A 5 -7.82 -70.51 -8.93
CA LYS A 5 -7.41 -69.12 -9.18
C LYS A 5 -7.28 -68.89 -10.69
N PHE A 6 -7.69 -67.73 -11.19
CA PHE A 6 -7.24 -67.14 -12.47
C PHE A 6 -7.37 -65.59 -12.37
N GLY A 7 -6.64 -64.76 -13.14
CA GLY A 7 -5.59 -65.14 -14.09
C GLY A 7 -5.24 -64.10 -15.18
N THR A 8 -4.66 -62.96 -14.81
CA THR A 8 -3.63 -62.19 -15.58
C THR A 8 -3.76 -61.81 -17.09
N ARG A 9 -3.52 -60.50 -17.35
CA ARG A 9 -2.64 -59.89 -18.40
C ARG A 9 -3.13 -59.53 -19.83
N HIS A 10 -2.91 -58.24 -20.14
CA HIS A 10 -2.24 -57.64 -21.34
C HIS A 10 -2.92 -57.56 -22.73
N GLY A 11 -2.52 -56.52 -23.50
CA GLY A 11 -2.89 -56.26 -24.91
C GLY A 11 -3.41 -54.81 -25.13
N ILE A 12 -2.57 -53.76 -25.30
CA ILE A 12 -1.73 -53.34 -26.45
C ILE A 12 -2.44 -52.33 -27.39
N MET A 13 -1.66 -51.34 -27.87
CA MET A 13 -2.07 -50.22 -28.75
C MET A 13 -2.31 -50.64 -30.21
N VAL A 14 -2.96 -49.77 -31.00
CA VAL A 14 -2.39 -49.15 -32.23
C VAL A 14 -3.28 -48.00 -32.72
N CYS A 15 -2.73 -47.08 -33.52
CA CYS A 15 -3.35 -45.83 -33.98
C CYS A 15 -3.11 -45.62 -35.49
N HIS A 16 -4.10 -45.11 -36.25
CA HIS A 16 -3.98 -44.23 -37.44
C HIS A 16 -5.39 -43.72 -37.89
N ARG A 17 -5.64 -42.44 -38.26
CA ARG A 17 -5.36 -41.69 -39.52
C ARG A 17 -6.22 -42.19 -40.73
N ARG A 18 -6.75 -41.37 -41.66
CA ARG A 18 -6.64 -39.90 -41.95
C ARG A 18 -7.65 -39.45 -43.07
N ARG A 19 -7.81 -38.13 -43.28
CA ARG A 19 -8.35 -37.39 -44.48
C ARG A 19 -9.88 -37.20 -44.61
N SER A 20 -10.43 -36.22 -45.38
CA SER A 20 -10.02 -34.85 -45.80
C SER A 20 -11.09 -34.23 -46.77
N LEU A 21 -11.07 -32.89 -47.01
CA LEU A 21 -11.81 -32.13 -48.07
C LEU A 21 -13.35 -31.95 -47.80
N ALA A 22 -14.11 -30.93 -48.27
CA ALA A 22 -13.89 -29.64 -49.01
C ALA A 22 -15.26 -28.88 -49.13
N ILE A 23 -15.47 -27.59 -49.48
CA ILE A 23 -14.64 -26.34 -49.59
C ILE A 23 -15.57 -25.07 -49.67
N THR A 24 -15.37 -24.05 -48.81
CA THR A 24 -15.73 -22.59 -48.98
C THR A 24 -17.21 -22.14 -49.20
N PRO A 25 -17.54 -20.81 -49.26
CA PRO A 25 -17.33 -19.80 -48.21
C PRO A 25 -18.56 -18.87 -47.98
N GLN A 26 -18.55 -18.04 -46.92
CA GLN A 26 -19.33 -16.80 -46.86
C GLN A 26 -18.62 -15.71 -46.03
N ILE A 27 -18.98 -14.43 -46.24
CA ILE A 27 -18.19 -13.25 -45.88
C ILE A 27 -18.92 -12.40 -44.82
N CYS A 28 -18.25 -11.98 -43.75
CA CYS A 28 -18.55 -10.69 -43.10
C CYS A 28 -17.42 -10.13 -42.19
N PHE A 29 -16.93 -8.95 -42.57
CA PHE A 29 -16.39 -7.80 -41.82
C PHE A 29 -15.83 -7.89 -40.37
N LEU A 30 -14.69 -7.17 -40.23
CA LEU A 30 -14.23 -6.38 -39.07
C LEU A 30 -13.89 -7.08 -37.74
N LEU A 31 -12.59 -7.41 -37.61
CA LEU A 31 -11.87 -7.34 -36.34
C LEU A 31 -10.74 -6.30 -36.47
N LEU A 32 -10.89 -5.12 -35.87
CA LEU A 32 -9.75 -4.22 -35.65
C LEU A 32 -8.91 -4.75 -34.48
N TRP A 33 -7.58 -4.68 -34.61
CA TRP A 33 -6.67 -5.00 -33.53
C TRP A 33 -6.73 -3.95 -32.41
N SER A 34 -6.77 -4.40 -31.17
CA SER A 34 -6.32 -3.64 -30.00
C SER A 34 -5.30 -4.47 -29.22
N THR A 35 -4.05 -4.45 -29.70
CA THR A 35 -2.90 -5.01 -28.98
C THR A 35 -2.55 -4.12 -27.78
N ILE A 36 -3.36 -4.19 -26.72
CA ILE A 36 -3.09 -3.51 -25.45
C ILE A 36 -1.85 -4.16 -24.83
N SER A 37 -0.72 -3.45 -24.88
CA SER A 37 0.51 -3.89 -24.25
C SER A 37 0.37 -3.79 -22.73
N THR A 38 0.32 -4.94 -22.06
CA THR A 38 0.21 -5.03 -20.59
C THR A 38 1.57 -4.72 -19.94
N CYS A 39 1.84 -3.43 -19.75
CA CYS A 39 3.00 -2.96 -18.97
C CYS A 39 2.70 -3.09 -17.47
N THR A 40 2.66 -4.33 -16.97
CA THR A 40 2.35 -4.63 -15.56
C THR A 40 3.57 -4.34 -14.68
N THR A 41 3.51 -3.27 -13.89
CA THR A 41 4.52 -2.94 -12.87
C THR A 41 4.33 -3.75 -11.58
N ALA A 42 4.47 -5.07 -11.68
CA ALA A 42 4.54 -5.93 -10.51
C ALA A 42 5.74 -5.50 -9.64
N PHE A 43 5.48 -5.08 -8.39
CA PHE A 43 6.50 -4.54 -7.51
C PHE A 43 7.56 -5.59 -7.14
N SER A 44 8.68 -5.58 -7.87
CA SER A 44 9.81 -6.45 -7.64
C SER A 44 10.74 -5.86 -6.58
N ILE A 45 10.70 -6.43 -5.38
CA ILE A 45 11.49 -6.01 -4.23
C ILE A 45 12.93 -6.52 -4.40
N ASN A 46 13.69 -5.84 -5.26
CA ASN A 46 15.13 -6.03 -5.45
C ASN A 46 15.82 -4.67 -5.46
N GLY A 47 16.45 -4.31 -4.34
CA GLY A 47 17.35 -3.16 -4.31
C GLY A 47 18.58 -3.44 -5.18
N LEU A 48 18.96 -2.49 -6.05
CA LEU A 48 20.16 -2.64 -6.87
C LEU A 48 21.41 -2.68 -5.98
N LEU A 49 22.00 -3.86 -5.84
CA LEU A 49 23.40 -4.04 -5.47
C LEU A 49 24.21 -4.20 -6.76
N ASP A 50 25.21 -3.33 -6.92
CA ASP A 50 26.11 -3.27 -8.07
C ASP A 50 27.03 -4.51 -8.16
N PRO A 51 26.99 -5.32 -9.24
CA PRO A 51 27.81 -6.50 -9.40
C PRO A 51 29.01 -6.30 -10.37
N SER A 52 29.73 -5.17 -10.29
CA SER A 52 30.74 -4.78 -11.29
C SER A 52 32.22 -4.88 -10.88
N LEU A 53 32.69 -5.99 -10.28
CA LEU A 53 34.15 -6.15 -10.02
C LEU A 53 34.72 -7.59 -10.09
N HIS A 54 34.68 -8.21 -11.27
CA HIS A 54 35.63 -9.30 -11.61
C HIS A 54 35.96 -9.32 -13.11
N ARG A 55 37.13 -8.79 -13.50
CA ARG A 55 37.77 -9.09 -14.79
C ARG A 55 39.25 -9.39 -14.57
N LEU A 56 39.70 -10.54 -15.07
CA LEU A 56 41.05 -11.07 -14.84
C LEU A 56 42.11 -10.27 -15.61
N LYS A 57 43.27 -10.04 -14.98
CA LYS A 57 44.47 -9.53 -15.66
C LYS A 57 45.13 -10.67 -16.46
N VAL A 58 45.38 -10.42 -17.74
CA VAL A 58 46.38 -11.15 -18.55
C VAL A 58 47.51 -10.17 -18.89
N ARG A 59 48.73 -10.67 -19.09
CA ARG A 59 49.97 -9.86 -19.10
C ARG A 59 50.30 -9.23 -20.47
N SER A 60 50.85 -8.02 -20.38
CA SER A 60 51.99 -7.41 -21.11
C SER A 60 52.85 -8.34 -22.00
N PRO A 61 53.57 -7.83 -23.03
CA PRO A 61 54.25 -6.51 -23.05
C PRO A 61 54.17 -5.80 -24.44
N GLN A 62 54.94 -4.77 -24.84
CA GLN A 62 56.02 -3.96 -24.23
C GLN A 62 56.15 -2.59 -24.92
N SER A 63 56.42 -1.52 -24.17
CA SER A 63 57.30 -0.39 -24.59
C SER A 63 57.44 0.66 -23.47
N ASP A 64 58.62 1.25 -23.36
CA ASP A 64 59.00 2.24 -22.33
C ASP A 64 58.87 3.68 -22.85
N ILE A 65 58.77 4.67 -21.94
CA ILE A 65 59.33 6.03 -22.03
C ILE A 65 59.07 6.79 -20.71
N ASP A 66 60.04 7.62 -20.30
CA ASP A 66 60.07 8.32 -19.00
C ASP A 66 59.11 9.52 -18.89
N GLY A 67 58.74 9.89 -17.65
CA GLY A 67 57.78 10.98 -17.38
C GLY A 67 57.75 11.46 -15.92
N ILE A 68 58.81 12.16 -15.50
CA ILE A 68 58.96 12.84 -14.19
C ILE A 68 57.75 13.71 -13.84
N PHE A 69 57.20 13.58 -12.61
CA PHE A 69 56.98 14.73 -11.71
C PHE A 69 56.73 14.29 -10.25
N SER A 70 57.00 15.20 -9.30
CA SER A 70 56.97 14.96 -7.85
C SER A 70 56.06 15.94 -7.14
N SER A 71 55.36 15.50 -6.09
CA SER A 71 55.29 16.24 -4.80
C SER A 71 54.52 15.47 -3.72
N ASN A 72 54.83 15.78 -2.45
CA ASN A 72 54.20 15.20 -1.26
C ASN A 72 52.83 15.85 -0.97
N SER A 73 51.99 15.30 -0.08
CA SER A 73 52.10 15.64 1.35
C SER A 73 51.45 14.63 2.30
N MET A 74 51.99 14.61 3.52
CA MET A 74 51.45 13.96 4.73
C MET A 74 50.09 14.56 5.13
N LEU A 75 49.11 13.81 5.66
CA LEU A 75 49.09 12.97 6.88
C LEU A 75 49.16 13.84 8.16
N HIS A 76 48.04 13.95 8.88
CA HIS A 76 47.99 14.52 10.22
C HIS A 76 47.14 13.65 11.16
N MET A 77 47.60 13.48 12.40
CA MET A 77 47.06 12.51 13.35
C MET A 77 46.44 13.16 14.61
N ALA A 78 45.45 12.46 15.15
CA ALA A 78 45.08 12.38 16.57
C ALA A 78 44.61 13.64 17.33
N LYS A 79 43.52 13.48 18.09
CA LYS A 79 43.62 13.19 19.53
C LYS A 79 42.32 12.59 20.09
N THR A 80 42.46 11.65 21.03
CA THR A 80 41.36 11.06 21.80
C THR A 80 41.33 11.65 23.22
N ALA A 81 40.14 11.72 23.83
CA ALA A 81 39.96 12.18 25.20
C ALA A 81 39.05 11.22 25.99
N LYS A 82 39.52 10.76 27.17
CA LYS A 82 38.77 9.89 28.10
C LYS A 82 38.35 10.66 29.35
N LYS A 83 37.06 10.61 29.71
CA LYS A 83 36.49 10.94 31.04
C LYS A 83 35.12 10.27 31.17
N LYS A 84 34.59 9.90 32.34
CA LYS A 84 35.18 9.28 33.55
C LYS A 84 34.00 8.62 34.28
N LYS A 85 34.10 7.35 34.73
CA LYS A 85 33.00 6.68 35.44
C LYS A 85 32.78 7.27 36.84
N THR A 86 31.51 7.42 37.23
CA THR A 86 31.05 7.50 38.63
C THR A 86 30.08 6.35 38.90
N LYS A 87 29.94 5.96 40.17
CA LYS A 87 29.32 4.69 40.60
C LYS A 87 28.50 4.95 41.87
N LYS A 88 27.20 4.65 41.87
CA LYS A 88 26.34 4.66 43.07
C LYS A 88 25.75 3.26 43.28
N LYS A 89 25.40 2.92 44.53
CA LYS A 89 25.15 1.56 45.01
C LYS A 89 24.03 1.57 46.06
N GLY A 90 23.19 0.53 46.07
CA GLY A 90 22.09 0.32 47.04
C GLY A 90 20.72 0.31 46.33
N SER A 91 19.76 -0.53 46.73
CA SER A 91 19.81 -1.65 47.69
C SER A 91 18.72 -2.70 47.37
N SER A 92 18.83 -3.89 47.96
CA SER A 92 17.92 -5.03 47.77
C SER A 92 16.63 -4.93 48.59
N GLY A 93 15.52 -5.50 48.09
CA GLY A 93 14.28 -5.67 48.86
C GLY A 93 13.30 -6.68 48.23
N SER A 94 13.04 -7.77 48.97
CA SER A 94 11.90 -8.72 48.90
C SER A 94 11.32 -9.20 47.54
N SER A 95 11.19 -10.53 47.43
CA SER A 95 10.42 -11.25 46.40
C SER A 95 8.94 -11.41 46.76
N SER A 96 8.05 -11.30 45.77
CA SER A 96 6.71 -11.92 45.80
C SER A 96 6.34 -12.45 44.40
N SER A 97 5.83 -13.67 44.35
CA SER A 97 5.41 -14.34 43.10
C SER A 97 3.95 -14.01 42.77
N GLY A 98 3.72 -13.36 41.64
CA GLY A 98 2.39 -13.06 41.10
C GLY A 98 2.46 -12.84 39.59
N LEU A 99 1.34 -12.95 38.88
CA LEU A 99 1.31 -12.87 37.42
C LEU A 99 1.77 -11.48 36.92
N LYS A 100 2.69 -11.46 35.96
CA LYS A 100 3.13 -10.23 35.30
C LYS A 100 2.09 -9.77 34.28
N GLY A 101 1.18 -8.91 34.71
CA GLY A 101 0.32 -8.14 33.80
C GLY A 101 1.09 -7.09 33.00
N PHE A 102 0.41 -6.45 32.05
CA PHE A 102 0.93 -5.39 31.17
C PHE A 102 1.47 -4.19 31.96
N GLY A 103 2.78 -4.20 32.23
CA GLY A 103 3.43 -3.28 33.15
C GLY A 103 3.98 -2.01 32.51
N SER A 104 3.41 -0.87 32.91
CA SER A 104 3.97 0.50 32.90
C SER A 104 5.39 0.65 32.31
N ILE A 105 5.47 1.20 31.08
CA ILE A 105 6.71 1.78 30.55
C ILE A 105 6.87 3.19 31.13
N GLY A 106 7.96 3.42 31.85
CA GLY A 106 8.29 4.72 32.44
C GLY A 106 8.88 5.68 31.41
N ALA A 107 8.04 6.22 30.52
CA ALA A 107 8.46 7.18 29.50
C ALA A 107 8.93 8.51 30.12
N THR A 108 10.03 9.06 29.60
CA THR A 108 10.42 10.45 29.85
C THR A 108 9.52 11.39 29.07
N LYS A 109 9.04 12.46 29.73
CA LYS A 109 8.39 13.61 29.09
C LYS A 109 9.26 14.15 27.92
N ASP A 110 8.74 14.69 26.82
CA ASP A 110 7.45 15.42 26.69
C ASP A 110 6.49 14.96 25.56
N THR A 111 6.79 13.93 24.77
CA THR A 111 5.88 13.41 23.73
C THR A 111 5.66 11.91 23.83
N GLN A 112 4.82 11.49 24.77
CA GLN A 112 4.32 10.11 24.83
C GLN A 112 3.23 9.92 23.78
N VAL A 113 3.40 8.93 22.88
CA VAL A 113 2.39 8.60 21.86
C VAL A 113 1.10 8.12 22.54
N ASP A 114 -0.03 8.57 22.01
CA ASP A 114 -1.38 8.20 22.42
C ASP A 114 -1.70 6.79 21.90
N LEU A 115 -1.22 5.77 22.62
CA LEU A 115 -1.35 4.36 22.21
C LEU A 115 -2.80 3.88 22.34
N ASP A 116 -3.31 3.23 21.29
CA ASP A 116 -4.67 2.70 21.27
C ASP A 116 -4.81 1.54 22.25
N ARG A 117 -5.72 1.74 23.21
CA ARG A 117 -6.05 0.82 24.32
C ARG A 117 -7.56 0.53 24.39
N SER A 118 -8.28 0.79 23.30
CA SER A 118 -9.68 0.41 23.10
C SER A 118 -9.90 -1.09 23.33
N LYS A 119 -11.16 -1.53 23.39
CA LYS A 119 -11.47 -2.97 23.47
C LYS A 119 -11.10 -3.65 22.14
N GLU A 120 -11.29 -2.93 21.05
CA GLU A 120 -11.10 -3.30 19.67
C GLU A 120 -9.60 -3.52 19.38
N ALA A 121 -8.74 -2.58 19.78
CA ALA A 121 -7.28 -2.75 19.68
C ALA A 121 -6.75 -3.91 20.53
N ARG A 122 -7.38 -4.23 21.67
CA ARG A 122 -6.99 -5.40 22.48
C ARG A 122 -7.37 -6.71 21.80
N LEU A 123 -8.60 -6.82 21.30
CA LEU A 123 -9.03 -7.97 20.50
C LEU A 123 -8.13 -8.16 19.27
N PHE A 124 -7.69 -7.07 18.65
CA PHE A 124 -6.70 -7.10 17.57
C PHE A 124 -5.34 -7.64 18.06
N TYR A 125 -4.81 -7.18 19.19
CA TYR A 125 -3.58 -7.73 19.76
C TYR A 125 -3.70 -9.22 20.13
N ASP A 126 -4.85 -9.65 20.67
CA ASP A 126 -5.15 -11.06 20.97
C ASP A 126 -5.21 -11.92 19.68
N PHE A 127 -5.77 -11.37 18.59
CA PHE A 127 -5.70 -11.96 17.25
C PHE A 127 -4.24 -12.10 16.77
N MET A 128 -3.43 -11.04 16.86
CA MET A 128 -2.03 -11.07 16.44
C MET A 128 -1.20 -12.06 17.26
N GLU A 129 -1.47 -12.22 18.57
CA GLU A 129 -0.82 -13.25 19.38
C GLU A 129 -1.27 -14.67 19.00
N GLY A 130 -2.58 -14.90 18.88
CA GLY A 130 -3.14 -16.17 18.41
C GLY A 130 -2.66 -16.57 17.00
N GLY A 131 -2.35 -15.58 16.17
CA GLY A 131 -1.79 -15.72 14.83
C GLY A 131 -0.28 -15.97 14.77
N SER A 132 0.40 -16.20 15.90
CA SER A 132 1.87 -16.32 15.99
C SER A 132 2.67 -15.06 15.60
N ALA A 133 2.03 -13.89 15.61
CA ALA A 133 2.63 -12.59 15.31
C ALA A 133 2.95 -11.76 16.58
N SER A 134 3.09 -12.40 17.75
CA SER A 134 3.23 -11.75 19.06
C SER A 134 4.53 -10.95 19.26
N ASP A 135 5.65 -11.27 18.58
CA ASP A 135 6.89 -10.47 18.68
C ASP A 135 6.68 -9.01 18.22
N ASN A 136 5.72 -8.76 17.32
CA ASN A 136 5.33 -7.40 16.92
C ASN A 136 4.79 -6.60 18.10
N LEU A 137 4.00 -7.22 18.98
CA LEU A 137 3.43 -6.58 20.17
C LEU A 137 4.51 -6.16 21.19
N SER A 138 5.74 -6.69 21.05
CA SER A 138 6.91 -6.26 21.82
C SER A 138 7.68 -5.10 21.17
N ARG A 139 7.37 -4.75 19.92
CA ARG A 139 8.09 -3.79 19.06
C ARG A 139 7.24 -2.58 18.68
N CYS A 140 5.94 -2.81 18.49
CA CYS A 140 4.99 -1.90 17.89
C CYS A 140 3.61 -1.99 18.57
N ALA A 141 2.90 -0.88 18.56
CA ALA A 141 1.47 -0.81 18.91
C ALA A 141 0.74 0.12 17.94
N ILE A 142 -0.58 0.03 17.90
CA ILE A 142 -1.43 1.05 17.27
C ILE A 142 -1.41 2.29 18.16
N GLY A 143 -1.35 3.47 17.55
CA GLY A 143 -1.41 4.76 18.25
C GLY A 143 -1.96 5.87 17.36
N SER A 144 -2.31 6.98 17.99
CA SER A 144 -2.90 8.14 17.34
C SER A 144 -1.87 9.27 17.25
N PHE A 145 -1.66 9.78 16.03
CA PHE A 145 -0.65 10.79 15.72
C PHE A 145 -1.31 12.09 15.24
N PRO A 146 -0.89 13.27 15.72
CA PRO A 146 -1.51 14.54 15.33
C PRO A 146 -1.22 14.87 13.86
N LEU A 147 -2.25 15.32 13.15
CA LEU A 147 -2.18 15.73 11.74
C LEU A 147 -2.97 17.04 11.58
N GLY A 148 -2.30 18.15 11.90
CA GLY A 148 -2.98 19.42 12.18
C GLY A 148 -3.35 19.55 13.66
N ASP A 149 -4.14 20.56 14.00
CA ASP A 149 -4.43 20.92 15.39
C ASP A 149 -5.49 20.02 16.05
N ASP A 150 -6.55 19.66 15.31
CA ASP A 150 -7.70 18.91 15.84
C ASP A 150 -7.78 17.43 15.39
N PHE A 151 -7.15 17.04 14.29
CA PHE A 151 -7.26 15.69 13.74
C PHE A 151 -6.12 14.76 14.19
N LYS A 152 -6.46 13.50 14.47
CA LYS A 152 -5.53 12.43 14.87
C LYS A 152 -5.62 11.24 13.91
N LEU A 153 -4.56 11.00 13.15
CA LEU A 153 -4.46 9.85 12.25
C LEU A 153 -4.03 8.60 13.03
N ARG A 154 -4.73 7.47 12.84
CA ARG A 154 -4.30 6.15 13.34
C ARG A 154 -3.01 5.74 12.62
N GLY A 155 -2.03 5.24 13.35
CA GLY A 155 -0.77 4.74 12.80
C GLY A 155 -0.09 3.73 13.72
N ILE A 156 1.11 3.28 13.33
CA ILE A 156 1.91 2.36 14.14
C ILE A 156 3.04 3.11 14.87
N ALA A 157 3.15 2.88 16.18
CA ALA A 157 4.16 3.47 17.05
C ALA A 157 5.24 2.45 17.43
N ALA A 158 6.52 2.86 17.48
CA ALA A 158 7.59 2.04 18.01
C ALA A 158 7.56 1.99 19.56
N LEU A 159 7.46 0.79 20.13
CA LEU A 159 7.49 0.54 21.59
C LEU A 159 8.89 0.40 22.19
N LYS A 160 9.93 0.35 21.34
CA LYS A 160 11.34 0.32 21.72
C LYS A 160 12.20 0.73 20.52
N PRO A 161 13.47 1.13 20.70
CA PRO A 161 14.34 1.47 19.58
C PRO A 161 14.62 0.26 18.67
N VAL A 162 14.54 0.48 17.35
CA VAL A 162 14.80 -0.52 16.30
C VAL A 162 15.99 -0.06 15.46
N LYS A 163 16.91 -0.96 15.09
CA LYS A 163 18.10 -0.57 14.31
C LYS A 163 17.84 -0.72 12.81
N LYS A 164 18.55 0.06 12.00
CA LYS A 164 18.65 -0.19 10.55
C LYS A 164 19.01 -1.67 10.29
N GLY A 165 18.21 -2.33 9.46
CA GLY A 165 18.33 -3.75 9.09
C GLY A 165 17.44 -4.70 9.91
N ASP A 166 16.97 -4.29 11.10
CA ASP A 166 16.04 -5.11 11.89
C ASP A 166 14.64 -5.12 11.22
N SER A 167 13.89 -6.23 11.37
CA SER A 167 12.45 -6.21 11.08
C SER A 167 11.70 -5.46 12.17
N ILE A 168 10.95 -4.43 11.78
CA ILE A 168 10.03 -3.67 12.64
C ILE A 168 8.79 -4.52 12.88
N ILE A 169 8.17 -4.97 11.79
CA ILE A 169 6.93 -5.77 11.76
C ILE A 169 7.19 -7.05 10.95
N ARG A 170 6.63 -8.18 11.37
CA ARG A 170 6.63 -9.48 10.66
C ARG A 170 5.30 -10.21 10.86
N ILE A 171 4.55 -10.43 9.79
CA ILE A 171 3.22 -11.05 9.79
C ILE A 171 3.30 -12.37 9.00
N PRO A 172 2.90 -13.52 9.58
CA PRO A 172 2.71 -14.73 8.80
C PRO A 172 1.68 -14.50 7.69
N TYR A 173 1.94 -15.01 6.49
CA TYR A 173 1.06 -14.85 5.33
C TYR A 173 -0.38 -15.30 5.61
N GLU A 174 -0.56 -16.29 6.48
CA GLU A 174 -1.85 -16.84 6.92
C GLU A 174 -2.74 -15.85 7.68
N LEU A 175 -2.20 -14.71 8.15
CA LEU A 175 -2.99 -13.64 8.77
C LEU A 175 -3.44 -12.55 7.80
N ALA A 176 -2.89 -12.54 6.57
CA ALA A 176 -3.28 -11.60 5.55
C ALA A 176 -4.56 -12.07 4.83
N ILE A 177 -5.50 -11.16 4.59
CA ILE A 177 -6.69 -11.47 3.81
C ILE A 177 -6.31 -11.37 2.33
N ASN A 178 -6.21 -12.53 1.67
CA ASN A 178 -5.92 -12.62 0.24
C ASN A 178 -7.20 -12.38 -0.57
N LEU A 179 -7.25 -11.26 -1.28
CA LEU A 179 -8.37 -10.83 -2.14
C LEU A 179 -8.20 -11.29 -3.60
N GLY A 180 -7.33 -12.26 -3.85
CA GLY A 180 -7.06 -12.83 -5.17
C GLY A 180 -5.83 -12.23 -5.87
N GLN A 181 -5.71 -12.53 -7.16
CA GLN A 181 -4.59 -12.09 -7.99
C GLN A 181 -4.64 -10.58 -8.26
N GLU A 182 -3.46 -9.96 -8.45
CA GLU A 182 -3.29 -8.60 -8.95
C GLU A 182 -4.04 -8.37 -10.29
N GLY A 183 -4.59 -7.16 -10.44
CA GLY A 183 -5.31 -6.74 -11.65
C GLY A 183 -5.67 -5.25 -11.63
N VAL A 184 -6.32 -4.77 -12.69
CA VAL A 184 -6.66 -3.33 -12.89
C VAL A 184 -8.09 -2.95 -12.47
N ASP A 185 -8.89 -3.92 -12.03
CA ASP A 185 -10.23 -3.71 -11.50
C ASP A 185 -10.21 -3.90 -9.97
N PRO A 186 -10.51 -2.86 -9.16
CA PRO A 186 -10.67 -3.00 -7.71
C PRO A 186 -12.08 -3.48 -7.31
N THR A 187 -13.06 -3.48 -8.21
CA THR A 187 -14.45 -3.79 -7.86
C THR A 187 -14.69 -5.28 -7.60
N ALA A 188 -14.02 -6.16 -8.35
CA ALA A 188 -14.09 -7.61 -8.12
C ALA A 188 -13.56 -8.06 -6.73
N PRO A 189 -12.34 -7.69 -6.27
CA PRO A 189 -11.89 -8.00 -4.91
C PRO A 189 -12.71 -7.25 -3.83
N ALA A 190 -13.28 -6.08 -4.14
CA ALA A 190 -14.15 -5.37 -3.20
C ALA A 190 -15.44 -6.12 -2.89
N VAL A 191 -16.09 -6.76 -3.88
CA VAL A 191 -17.25 -7.65 -3.62
C VAL A 191 -16.86 -8.84 -2.74
N ALA A 192 -15.69 -9.45 -3.00
CA ALA A 192 -15.19 -10.57 -2.20
C ALA A 192 -14.88 -10.16 -0.75
N PHE A 193 -14.21 -9.02 -0.56
CA PHE A 193 -13.95 -8.44 0.76
C PHE A 193 -15.25 -8.10 1.49
N LEU A 194 -16.17 -7.37 0.85
CA LEU A 194 -17.44 -6.94 1.45
C LEU A 194 -18.28 -8.13 1.93
N LYS A 195 -18.28 -9.23 1.16
CA LYS A 195 -18.92 -10.47 1.56
C LYS A 195 -18.27 -11.07 2.82
N ASP A 196 -16.96 -11.30 2.80
CA ASP A 196 -16.21 -11.92 3.91
C ASP A 196 -16.24 -11.05 5.18
N TYR A 197 -16.25 -9.72 5.04
CA TYR A 197 -16.44 -8.75 6.12
C TYR A 197 -17.78 -8.94 6.83
N CYS A 198 -18.88 -8.94 6.07
CA CYS A 198 -20.23 -9.13 6.61
C CYS A 198 -20.39 -10.51 7.26
N GLU A 199 -19.95 -11.59 6.61
CA GLU A 199 -20.01 -12.96 7.17
C GLU A 199 -19.20 -13.09 8.46
N THR A 200 -18.01 -12.49 8.50
CA THR A 200 -17.12 -12.53 9.67
C THR A 200 -17.71 -11.80 10.87
N LEU A 201 -18.26 -10.59 10.69
CA LEU A 201 -18.77 -9.78 11.78
C LEU A 201 -20.13 -10.29 12.29
N ALA A 202 -21.06 -10.64 11.40
CA ALA A 202 -22.33 -11.25 11.82
C ALA A 202 -22.12 -12.58 12.57
N SER A 203 -21.10 -13.36 12.20
CA SER A 203 -20.74 -14.59 12.92
C SER A 203 -20.14 -14.31 14.31
N ALA A 204 -19.41 -13.20 14.48
CA ALA A 204 -18.81 -12.82 15.76
C ALA A 204 -19.81 -12.26 16.77
N GLU A 205 -20.89 -11.60 16.31
CA GLU A 205 -21.97 -11.13 17.20
C GLU A 205 -22.87 -12.26 17.69
N ASN A 206 -23.12 -13.27 16.86
CA ASN A 206 -23.96 -14.41 17.21
C ASN A 206 -23.25 -15.46 18.09
N SER A 207 -21.92 -15.41 18.24
CA SER A 207 -21.19 -16.33 19.09
C SER A 207 -21.32 -15.97 20.58
N ASN A 208 -22.22 -16.65 21.30
CA ASN A 208 -22.34 -16.58 22.76
C ASN A 208 -21.13 -17.16 23.51
N ASP A 209 -20.23 -17.88 22.84
CA ASP A 209 -18.97 -18.36 23.42
C ASP A 209 -18.04 -17.18 23.74
N THR A 210 -17.45 -17.19 24.95
CA THR A 210 -16.44 -16.22 25.39
C THR A 210 -15.40 -15.96 24.30
N PRO A 211 -15.18 -14.69 23.89
CA PRO A 211 -14.84 -14.26 22.53
C PRO A 211 -14.02 -15.27 21.73
N SER A 212 -14.75 -16.17 21.04
CA SER A 212 -14.22 -17.44 20.56
C SER A 212 -13.49 -17.32 19.23
N LYS A 213 -12.34 -16.62 19.24
CA LYS A 213 -11.33 -16.62 18.18
C LYS A 213 -11.85 -16.39 16.76
N SER A 214 -12.84 -15.52 16.56
CA SER A 214 -13.09 -14.90 15.25
C SER A 214 -11.95 -13.92 14.95
N THR A 215 -10.80 -14.49 14.55
CA THR A 215 -9.52 -13.79 14.36
C THR A 215 -9.64 -12.65 13.36
N LYS A 216 -10.33 -12.88 12.25
CA LYS A 216 -10.62 -11.84 11.26
C LYS A 216 -11.47 -10.68 11.80
N ALA A 217 -12.47 -10.95 12.66
CA ALA A 217 -13.38 -9.91 13.14
C ALA A 217 -12.64 -8.81 13.91
N ALA A 218 -11.64 -9.20 14.71
CA ALA A 218 -10.78 -8.28 15.44
C ALA A 218 -9.89 -7.41 14.54
N TYR A 219 -9.54 -7.89 13.34
CA TYR A 219 -8.88 -7.06 12.33
C TYR A 219 -9.86 -6.13 11.61
N TYR A 220 -11.04 -6.64 11.25
CA TYR A 220 -12.08 -5.86 10.59
C TYR A 220 -12.62 -4.71 11.47
N SER A 221 -12.66 -4.86 12.79
CA SER A 221 -12.93 -3.74 13.72
C SER A 221 -11.83 -2.67 13.80
N MET A 222 -10.64 -2.90 13.22
CA MET A 222 -9.53 -1.94 13.16
C MET A 222 -9.34 -1.30 11.77
N LEU A 223 -10.11 -1.73 10.76
CA LEU A 223 -10.23 -1.01 9.50
C LEU A 223 -10.98 0.33 9.71
N PRO A 224 -10.84 1.30 8.80
CA PRO A 224 -11.66 2.50 8.81
C PRO A 224 -13.16 2.17 8.69
N PRO A 225 -14.03 2.77 9.51
CA PRO A 225 -15.46 2.53 9.43
C PRO A 225 -16.03 3.03 8.11
N PHE A 226 -17.19 2.49 7.74
CA PHE A 226 -18.05 3.11 6.73
C PHE A 226 -18.42 4.54 7.16
N GLU A 227 -18.46 5.47 6.20
CA GLU A 227 -18.68 6.92 6.43
C GLU A 227 -17.66 7.62 7.36
N GLY A 228 -16.53 6.99 7.69
CA GLY A 228 -15.47 7.60 8.48
C GLY A 228 -14.63 8.64 7.71
N ASP A 229 -14.12 9.65 8.42
CA ASP A 229 -13.32 10.76 7.85
C ASP A 229 -12.17 10.28 6.95
N ASP A 230 -11.53 9.16 7.30
CA ASP A 230 -10.49 8.46 6.53
C ASP A 230 -10.86 8.26 5.04
N CYS A 231 -12.13 7.94 4.71
CA CYS A 231 -12.53 7.68 3.32
C CYS A 231 -12.98 8.93 2.57
N LEU A 232 -13.56 9.90 3.27
CA LEU A 232 -14.18 11.10 2.68
C LEU A 232 -13.18 12.02 1.95
N GLY A 233 -11.88 11.90 2.23
CA GLY A 233 -10.83 12.59 1.48
C GLY A 233 -10.58 12.08 0.06
N SER A 234 -11.09 10.89 -0.32
CA SER A 234 -10.91 10.34 -1.67
C SER A 234 -11.90 10.93 -2.68
N THR A 235 -11.42 11.18 -3.92
CA THR A 235 -12.27 11.61 -5.04
C THR A 235 -13.46 10.67 -5.32
N ASP A 236 -13.41 9.40 -4.91
CA ASP A 236 -14.53 8.47 -5.04
C ASP A 236 -15.75 8.88 -4.19
N PHE A 237 -15.57 9.71 -3.16
CA PHE A 237 -16.65 10.29 -2.35
C PHE A 237 -16.93 11.78 -2.65
N PHE A 238 -16.08 12.45 -3.44
CA PHE A 238 -16.29 13.85 -3.81
C PHE A 238 -17.62 14.07 -4.52
N SER A 239 -18.27 15.19 -4.19
CA SER A 239 -19.40 15.75 -4.94
C SER A 239 -18.97 16.11 -6.37
N ASP A 240 -19.92 16.17 -7.31
CA ASP A 240 -19.63 16.57 -8.70
C ASP A 240 -19.02 17.99 -8.77
N GLN A 241 -19.38 18.88 -7.82
CA GLN A 241 -18.75 20.19 -7.68
C GLN A 241 -17.27 20.06 -7.29
N ALA A 242 -16.96 19.42 -6.16
CA ALA A 242 -15.58 19.27 -5.69
C ALA A 242 -14.68 18.52 -6.69
N LEU A 243 -15.24 17.52 -7.36
CA LEU A 243 -14.56 16.78 -8.41
C LEU A 243 -14.24 17.69 -9.62
N ASN A 244 -15.17 18.54 -10.07
CA ASN A 244 -14.89 19.53 -11.13
C ASN A 244 -13.86 20.58 -10.70
N GLU A 245 -13.89 21.02 -9.43
CA GLU A 245 -12.95 22.01 -8.89
C GLU A 245 -11.49 21.51 -8.84
N LEU A 246 -11.20 20.22 -9.07
CA LEU A 246 -9.82 19.74 -9.23
C LEU A 246 -9.09 20.30 -10.46
N GLN A 247 -9.81 20.79 -11.48
CA GLN A 247 -9.24 21.24 -12.77
C GLN A 247 -8.33 20.18 -13.44
N ALA A 248 -8.58 18.90 -13.17
CA ALA A 248 -7.73 17.76 -13.56
C ALA A 248 -8.54 16.70 -14.34
N PRO A 249 -8.70 16.84 -15.68
CA PRO A 249 -9.56 16.01 -16.50
C PRO A 249 -9.37 14.50 -16.31
N LEU A 250 -8.12 14.02 -16.29
CA LEU A 250 -7.84 12.58 -16.17
C LEU A 250 -8.20 12.01 -14.79
N VAL A 251 -8.03 12.80 -13.72
CA VAL A 251 -8.48 12.43 -12.37
C VAL A 251 -10.01 12.33 -12.35
N ILE A 252 -10.70 13.36 -12.87
CA ILE A 252 -12.16 13.39 -12.97
C ILE A 252 -12.69 12.21 -13.78
N GLU A 253 -12.08 11.91 -14.93
CA GLU A 253 -12.48 10.84 -15.84
C GLU A 253 -12.20 9.44 -15.28
N GLU A 254 -11.05 9.20 -14.64
CA GLU A 254 -10.80 7.91 -13.98
C GLU A 254 -11.75 7.70 -12.80
N THR A 255 -11.97 8.72 -11.96
CA THR A 255 -12.88 8.65 -10.81
C THR A 255 -14.31 8.37 -11.28
N LYS A 256 -14.84 9.10 -12.27
CA LYS A 256 -16.19 8.81 -12.82
C LYS A 256 -16.27 7.40 -13.43
N LYS A 257 -15.21 6.93 -14.12
CA LYS A 257 -15.09 5.56 -14.63
C LYS A 257 -14.90 4.50 -13.53
N ARG A 258 -14.51 4.89 -12.32
CA ARG A 258 -14.42 4.02 -11.13
C ARG A 258 -15.79 3.91 -10.48
N LYS A 259 -16.44 5.03 -10.14
CA LYS A 259 -17.85 5.10 -9.68
C LYS A 259 -18.80 4.30 -10.59
N GLN A 260 -18.73 4.50 -11.91
CA GLN A 260 -19.51 3.73 -12.90
C GLN A 260 -19.26 2.22 -12.85
N ARG A 261 -18.01 1.77 -12.62
CA ARG A 261 -17.68 0.34 -12.50
C ARG A 261 -18.16 -0.23 -11.17
N THR A 262 -18.07 0.54 -10.08
CA THR A 262 -18.63 0.16 -8.77
C THR A 262 -20.13 -0.04 -8.87
N SER A 263 -20.85 0.91 -9.49
CA SER A 263 -22.28 0.81 -9.74
C SER A 263 -22.64 -0.42 -10.58
N ALA A 264 -22.00 -0.58 -11.75
CA ALA A 264 -22.22 -1.75 -12.61
C ALA A 264 -21.94 -3.09 -11.88
N ARG A 265 -20.89 -3.14 -11.05
CA ARG A 265 -20.53 -4.31 -10.22
C ARG A 265 -21.58 -4.59 -9.15
N PHE A 266 -22.10 -3.57 -8.47
CA PHE A 266 -23.17 -3.73 -7.51
C PHE A 266 -24.41 -4.31 -8.19
N GLN A 267 -24.84 -3.72 -9.31
CA GLN A 267 -26.01 -4.14 -10.07
C GLN A 267 -25.88 -5.54 -10.70
N SER A 268 -24.67 -6.02 -11.00
CA SER A 268 -24.45 -7.37 -11.57
C SER A 268 -24.21 -8.47 -10.55
N ASP A 269 -23.45 -8.19 -9.48
CA ASP A 269 -22.90 -9.23 -8.59
C ASP A 269 -23.56 -9.23 -7.20
N VAL A 270 -24.06 -8.08 -6.73
CA VAL A 270 -24.60 -7.91 -5.36
C VAL A 270 -26.13 -7.76 -5.37
N ALA A 271 -26.66 -6.79 -6.13
CA ALA A 271 -28.09 -6.46 -6.20
C ALA A 271 -29.01 -7.66 -6.55
N PRO A 272 -28.66 -8.54 -7.52
CA PRO A 272 -29.48 -9.71 -7.84
C PRO A 272 -29.50 -10.78 -6.75
N ASN A 273 -28.60 -10.67 -5.76
CA ASN A 273 -28.39 -11.65 -4.71
C ASN A 273 -28.78 -11.13 -3.31
N LEU A 274 -29.37 -9.95 -3.14
CA LEU A 274 -29.54 -9.29 -1.82
C LEU A 274 -30.31 -10.10 -0.74
N GLU A 275 -31.05 -11.14 -1.11
CA GLU A 275 -31.67 -12.09 -0.17
C GLU A 275 -30.68 -13.12 0.39
N SER A 276 -29.70 -13.54 -0.41
CA SER A 276 -28.66 -14.54 -0.07
C SER A 276 -27.28 -13.91 0.18
N PHE A 277 -27.09 -12.64 -0.20
CA PHE A 277 -25.92 -11.85 0.15
C PHE A 277 -25.97 -11.53 1.67
N PRO A 278 -24.85 -11.68 2.39
CA PRO A 278 -24.75 -11.36 3.80
C PRO A 278 -25.30 -9.97 4.14
N LYS A 279 -26.02 -9.87 5.26
CA LYS A 279 -26.49 -8.58 5.76
C LYS A 279 -25.34 -7.76 6.33
N TRP A 280 -25.51 -6.44 6.29
CA TRP A 280 -24.60 -5.50 6.94
C TRP A 280 -24.65 -5.66 8.46
N ILE A 281 -23.72 -5.00 9.17
CA ILE A 281 -23.52 -5.17 10.63
C ILE A 281 -24.73 -4.75 11.49
N ASP A 282 -25.66 -3.97 10.94
CA ASP A 282 -26.92 -3.59 11.58
C ASP A 282 -28.12 -4.50 11.19
N GLY A 283 -27.86 -5.55 10.40
CA GLY A 283 -28.87 -6.44 9.83
C GLY A 283 -29.52 -5.93 8.53
N SER A 284 -29.15 -4.73 8.04
CA SER A 284 -29.68 -4.18 6.78
C SER A 284 -29.14 -4.90 5.53
N SER A 285 -29.79 -4.69 4.39
CA SER A 285 -29.27 -5.16 3.09
C SER A 285 -28.13 -4.25 2.62
N VAL A 286 -27.05 -4.87 2.13
CA VAL A 286 -25.86 -4.16 1.62
C VAL A 286 -26.20 -3.22 0.46
N THR A 287 -25.66 -2.00 0.50
CA THR A 287 -25.91 -0.91 -0.47
C THR A 287 -24.77 -0.75 -1.48
N GLU A 288 -24.99 0.09 -2.49
CA GLU A 288 -23.96 0.47 -3.45
C GLU A 288 -22.82 1.27 -2.77
N ASP A 289 -23.15 2.07 -1.75
CA ASP A 289 -22.18 2.85 -0.96
C ASP A 289 -21.28 1.96 -0.09
N HIS A 290 -21.81 0.87 0.47
CA HIS A 290 -20.99 -0.16 1.14
C HIS A 290 -19.98 -0.79 0.16
N LEU A 291 -20.34 -0.94 -1.13
CA LEU A 291 -19.39 -1.38 -2.16
C LEU A 291 -18.40 -0.28 -2.57
N ALA A 292 -18.80 0.99 -2.57
CA ALA A 292 -17.88 2.11 -2.81
C ALA A 292 -16.80 2.22 -1.71
N TRP A 293 -17.20 2.08 -0.44
CA TRP A 293 -16.27 1.96 0.69
C TRP A 293 -15.35 0.74 0.58
N ALA A 294 -15.88 -0.43 0.21
CA ALA A 294 -15.06 -1.63 -0.02
C ALA A 294 -14.07 -1.44 -1.18
N VAL A 295 -14.45 -0.73 -2.26
CA VAL A 295 -13.55 -0.37 -3.37
C VAL A 295 -12.45 0.58 -2.90
N TRP A 296 -12.77 1.59 -2.10
CA TRP A 296 -11.78 2.51 -1.55
C TRP A 296 -10.83 1.83 -0.55
N LEU A 297 -11.30 0.91 0.30
CA LEU A 297 -10.41 0.10 1.14
C LEU A 297 -9.45 -0.74 0.29
N VAL A 298 -9.94 -1.30 -0.82
CA VAL A 298 -9.10 -2.02 -1.78
C VAL A 298 -8.08 -1.11 -2.47
N THR A 299 -8.36 0.17 -2.76
CA THR A 299 -7.36 1.07 -3.37
C THR A 299 -6.38 1.67 -2.36
N SER A 300 -6.81 1.89 -1.11
CA SER A 300 -6.05 2.63 -0.09
C SER A 300 -5.16 1.75 0.80
N ARG A 301 -5.52 0.48 1.04
CA ARG A 301 -4.87 -0.39 2.04
C ARG A 301 -4.34 -1.73 1.54
N VAL A 302 -4.71 -2.16 0.32
CA VAL A 302 -4.23 -3.43 -0.23
C VAL A 302 -2.79 -3.32 -0.72
N LEU A 303 -1.98 -4.27 -0.31
CA LEU A 303 -0.59 -4.41 -0.73
C LEU A 303 -0.48 -5.51 -1.78
N THR A 304 0.02 -5.16 -2.96
CA THR A 304 0.40 -6.13 -4.00
C THR A 304 1.68 -6.84 -3.56
N VAL A 305 1.60 -8.16 -3.32
CA VAL A 305 2.75 -8.99 -2.90
C VAL A 305 2.98 -10.12 -3.90
N GLN A 306 4.22 -10.27 -4.35
CA GLN A 306 4.64 -11.39 -5.20
C GLN A 306 4.40 -12.74 -4.48
N GLY A 307 3.75 -13.69 -5.15
CA GLY A 307 3.57 -15.06 -4.67
C GLY A 307 4.83 -15.90 -4.87
N ASP A 308 4.66 -17.17 -5.25
CA ASP A 308 5.79 -18.03 -5.59
C ASP A 308 6.56 -17.48 -6.81
N ALA A 309 7.88 -17.61 -6.80
CA ALA A 309 8.74 -17.20 -7.88
C ALA A 309 8.52 -18.03 -9.16
N GLU A 310 8.17 -19.31 -9.02
CA GLU A 310 7.86 -20.21 -10.15
C GLU A 310 6.47 -19.95 -10.74
N GLU A 311 5.53 -19.38 -9.97
CA GLU A 311 4.21 -18.99 -10.48
C GLU A 311 4.21 -17.63 -11.20
N GLY A 312 5.12 -16.73 -10.85
CA GLY A 312 5.23 -15.40 -11.46
C GLY A 312 4.04 -14.47 -11.22
N LYS A 313 3.18 -14.77 -10.23
CA LYS A 313 1.96 -14.00 -9.90
C LYS A 313 2.21 -13.04 -8.73
N SER A 314 1.40 -11.99 -8.66
CA SER A 314 1.22 -11.18 -7.46
C SER A 314 -0.21 -11.32 -6.92
N TYR A 315 -0.37 -11.15 -5.61
CA TYR A 315 -1.64 -11.23 -4.90
C TYR A 315 -1.96 -9.92 -4.19
N ARG A 316 -3.25 -9.62 -4.06
CA ARG A 316 -3.79 -8.47 -3.38
C ARG A 316 -4.06 -8.83 -1.92
N LEU A 317 -3.24 -8.35 -1.00
CA LEU A 317 -3.34 -8.68 0.42
C LEU A 317 -3.75 -7.46 1.26
N LEU A 318 -4.78 -7.58 2.08
CA LEU A 318 -4.93 -6.75 3.28
C LEU A 318 -4.09 -7.39 4.39
N ILE A 319 -3.09 -6.68 4.91
CA ILE A 319 -2.08 -7.25 5.82
C ILE A 319 -2.11 -6.49 7.16
N PRO A 320 -2.60 -7.13 8.25
CA PRO A 320 -2.64 -6.54 9.59
C PRO A 320 -1.32 -5.87 10.01
N PHE A 321 -1.42 -4.73 10.72
CA PHE A 321 -0.32 -3.80 11.06
C PHE A 321 0.40 -3.13 9.87
N LEU A 322 0.65 -3.83 8.75
CA LEU A 322 1.31 -3.24 7.58
C LEU A 322 0.41 -2.20 6.89
N ASP A 323 -0.88 -2.50 6.80
CA ASP A 323 -1.93 -1.63 6.26
C ASP A 323 -2.24 -0.39 7.13
N MET A 324 -1.69 -0.34 8.34
CA MET A 324 -1.79 0.76 9.30
C MET A 324 -0.50 1.62 9.36
N CYS A 325 0.52 1.30 8.57
CA CYS A 325 1.73 2.11 8.45
C CYS A 325 1.48 3.27 7.48
N ASN A 326 1.48 4.51 7.96
CA ASN A 326 1.14 5.69 7.15
C ASN A 326 2.22 6.07 6.13
N HIS A 327 1.85 6.96 5.20
CA HIS A 327 2.77 7.48 4.19
C HIS A 327 3.86 8.39 4.77
N ASP A 328 5.09 8.19 4.32
CA ASP A 328 6.15 9.22 4.34
C ASP A 328 7.06 8.99 3.14
N ARG A 329 7.22 10.00 2.27
CA ARG A 329 8.11 9.92 1.11
C ARG A 329 9.58 9.81 1.49
N GLY A 330 9.95 10.37 2.65
CA GLY A 330 11.26 10.23 3.25
C GLY A 330 11.49 8.89 3.96
N SER A 331 10.47 8.04 4.11
CA SER A 331 10.65 6.74 4.75
C SER A 331 11.58 5.86 3.93
N SER A 332 12.67 5.46 4.59
CA SER A 332 13.61 4.46 4.08
C SER A 332 13.15 3.02 4.30
N HIS A 333 12.00 2.80 4.98
CA HIS A 333 11.56 1.47 5.40
C HIS A 333 11.09 0.64 4.21
N VAL A 334 11.53 -0.61 4.16
CA VAL A 334 11.36 -1.50 3.01
C VAL A 334 10.34 -2.59 3.34
N LEU A 335 9.30 -2.70 2.52
CA LEU A 335 8.39 -3.85 2.53
C LEU A 335 9.11 -5.07 1.94
N SER A 336 8.95 -6.24 2.54
CA SER A 336 9.61 -7.48 2.10
C SER A 336 8.77 -8.70 2.44
N GLY A 337 8.61 -9.64 1.50
CA GLY A 337 7.84 -10.86 1.73
C GLY A 337 7.49 -11.62 0.46
N ARG A 338 6.74 -12.72 0.65
CA ARG A 338 6.19 -13.59 -0.39
C ARG A 338 4.78 -14.03 0.02
N ALA A 339 3.83 -13.99 -0.91
CA ALA A 339 2.46 -14.45 -0.70
C ALA A 339 2.37 -15.97 -0.92
N VAL A 340 2.99 -16.73 -0.01
CA VAL A 340 3.11 -18.20 -0.06
C VAL A 340 2.88 -18.80 1.33
N PRO A 341 2.36 -20.05 1.45
CA PRO A 341 2.20 -20.72 2.73
C PRO A 341 3.51 -20.80 3.53
N GLY A 342 3.47 -20.45 4.81
CA GLY A 342 4.64 -20.31 5.68
C GLY A 342 5.52 -19.08 5.40
N GLY A 343 5.10 -18.20 4.49
CA GLY A 343 5.78 -16.93 4.20
C GLY A 343 5.62 -15.90 5.31
N GLU A 344 6.58 -14.99 5.43
CA GLU A 344 6.49 -13.81 6.30
C GLU A 344 6.43 -12.53 5.46
N LEU A 345 5.52 -11.61 5.83
CA LEU A 345 5.29 -10.29 5.26
C LEU A 345 5.83 -9.24 6.25
N LYS A 346 6.74 -8.36 5.84
CA LYS A 346 7.60 -7.60 6.76
C LYS A 346 7.73 -6.13 6.41
N VAL A 347 7.92 -5.31 7.44
CA VAL A 347 8.52 -3.97 7.34
C VAL A 347 9.94 -4.05 7.90
N VAL A 348 10.95 -3.72 7.08
CA VAL A 348 12.37 -3.73 7.45
C VAL A 348 12.89 -2.29 7.60
N ALA A 349 13.58 -2.02 8.71
CA ALA A 349 14.05 -0.69 9.07
C ALA A 349 15.18 -0.21 8.13
N GLY A 350 14.91 0.73 7.24
CA GLY A 350 15.94 1.35 6.38
C GLY A 350 16.82 2.38 7.10
N ALA A 351 16.41 2.82 8.29
CA ALA A 351 17.11 3.69 9.22
C ALA A 351 16.81 3.21 10.65
N SER A 352 17.53 3.70 11.66
CA SER A 352 17.19 3.41 13.05
C SER A 352 15.99 4.24 13.50
N VAL A 353 15.10 3.62 14.26
CA VAL A 353 13.84 4.17 14.78
C VAL A 353 13.94 4.28 16.31
N LYS A 354 13.46 5.37 16.92
CA LYS A 354 13.41 5.53 18.39
C LYS A 354 12.12 4.93 18.96
N GLU A 355 12.11 4.66 20.26
CA GLU A 355 10.87 4.49 21.00
C GLU A 355 10.02 5.78 20.91
N GLY A 356 8.73 5.64 20.59
CA GLY A 356 7.80 6.74 20.33
C GLY A 356 7.82 7.30 18.90
N ASP A 357 8.77 6.93 18.04
CA ASP A 357 8.71 7.33 16.63
C ASP A 357 7.59 6.56 15.89
N GLN A 358 6.97 7.21 14.89
CA GLN A 358 5.95 6.61 14.02
C GLN A 358 6.60 5.71 12.95
N ILE A 359 6.01 4.55 12.69
CA ILE A 359 6.42 3.64 11.60
C ILE A 359 5.68 4.05 10.32
N ASN A 360 6.36 4.80 9.46
CA ASN A 360 5.86 5.17 8.14
C ASN A 360 6.53 4.35 7.03
N ILE A 361 5.85 4.22 5.89
CA ILE A 361 6.34 3.54 4.69
C ILE A 361 6.11 4.40 3.44
N CYS A 362 6.90 4.18 2.39
CA CYS A 362 6.83 4.95 1.16
C CYS A 362 5.85 4.31 0.16
N TYR A 363 4.58 4.75 0.17
CA TYR A 363 3.55 4.25 -0.78
C TYR A 363 3.98 4.52 -2.25
N GLY A 364 3.53 3.67 -3.17
CA GLY A 364 3.82 3.83 -4.61
C GLY A 364 5.32 3.86 -4.94
N GLY A 365 6.15 3.24 -4.10
CA GLY A 365 7.62 3.29 -4.20
C GLY A 365 8.22 4.70 -4.21
N GLY A 366 7.51 5.71 -3.71
CA GLY A 366 7.93 7.12 -3.78
C GLY A 366 7.89 7.73 -5.18
N MET A 367 7.32 7.03 -6.17
CA MET A 367 7.26 7.44 -7.57
C MET A 367 5.88 7.95 -8.02
N VAL A 368 4.90 7.89 -7.12
CA VAL A 368 3.53 8.40 -7.25
C VAL A 368 3.43 9.89 -6.86
N GLY A 369 2.55 10.64 -7.52
CA GLY A 369 2.28 12.06 -7.31
C GLY A 369 0.90 12.34 -6.70
N ASN A 370 0.60 13.62 -6.45
CA ASN A 370 -0.65 14.05 -5.79
C ASN A 370 -1.92 13.88 -6.62
N ASP A 371 -1.78 13.57 -7.91
CA ASP A 371 -2.85 13.09 -8.78
C ASP A 371 -3.44 11.76 -8.27
N ARG A 372 -2.60 10.86 -7.75
CA ARG A 372 -3.04 9.56 -7.21
C ARG A 372 -3.33 9.60 -5.71
N PHE A 373 -2.59 10.36 -4.89
CA PHE A 373 -2.86 10.37 -3.44
C PHE A 373 -4.28 10.81 -3.11
N ILE A 374 -4.81 11.82 -3.83
CA ILE A 374 -6.20 12.27 -3.67
C ILE A 374 -7.23 11.28 -4.22
N GLN A 375 -6.87 10.47 -5.23
CA GLN A 375 -7.75 9.42 -5.77
C GLN A 375 -7.80 8.18 -4.88
N ASP A 376 -6.64 7.61 -4.58
CA ASP A 376 -6.54 6.23 -4.09
C ASP A 376 -6.47 6.15 -2.55
N TYR A 377 -5.98 7.21 -1.90
CA TYR A 377 -5.73 7.25 -0.45
C TYR A 377 -6.45 8.40 0.29
N GLY A 378 -6.92 9.42 -0.44
CA GLY A 378 -7.69 10.54 0.11
C GLY A 378 -6.88 11.66 0.78
N PHE A 379 -5.59 11.84 0.45
CA PHE A 379 -4.78 12.92 0.99
C PHE A 379 -3.87 13.59 -0.06
N LEU A 380 -3.16 14.64 0.33
CA LEU A 380 -2.19 15.35 -0.50
C LEU A 380 -0.82 15.34 0.18
N ASP A 381 0.17 14.72 -0.46
CA ASP A 381 1.53 14.67 0.05
C ASP A 381 2.24 16.02 -0.14
N THR A 382 2.51 16.70 0.98
CA THR A 382 3.29 17.94 1.06
C THR A 382 4.73 17.68 1.54
N SER A 383 5.08 16.43 1.87
CA SER A 383 6.42 16.04 2.32
C SER A 383 7.48 16.21 1.21
N ASP A 384 8.75 16.09 1.61
CA ASP A 384 9.91 16.27 0.73
C ASP A 384 9.82 17.54 -0.15
N ASN A 385 9.49 18.67 0.50
CA ASN A 385 9.34 19.98 -0.14
C ASN A 385 8.29 20.04 -1.28
N ASN A 386 7.12 19.42 -1.08
CA ASN A 386 6.02 19.36 -2.07
C ASN A 386 6.36 18.57 -3.34
N ARG A 387 7.30 17.61 -3.27
CA ARG A 387 7.77 16.82 -4.43
C ARG A 387 6.67 16.07 -5.16
N ALA A 388 5.61 15.63 -4.47
CA ALA A 388 4.47 14.97 -5.11
C ALA A 388 3.68 15.87 -6.07
N TYR A 389 3.68 17.19 -5.86
CA TYR A 389 3.16 18.16 -6.83
C TYR A 389 4.13 18.40 -8.00
N ASP A 390 5.44 18.44 -7.72
CA ASP A 390 6.47 18.59 -8.74
C ASP A 390 6.46 17.42 -9.73
N MET A 391 6.10 16.22 -9.27
CA MET A 391 5.93 15.03 -10.11
C MET A 391 4.73 15.15 -11.07
N VAL A 392 3.60 15.70 -10.61
CA VAL A 392 2.43 16.01 -11.45
C VAL A 392 2.76 17.10 -12.48
N ALA A 393 3.41 18.18 -12.05
CA ALA A 393 3.85 19.26 -12.94
C ALA A 393 4.79 18.74 -14.04
N GLN A 394 5.73 17.85 -13.70
CA GLN A 394 6.62 17.23 -14.69
C GLN A 394 5.88 16.32 -15.68
N GLN A 395 4.80 15.63 -15.29
CA GLN A 395 3.97 14.85 -16.21
C GLN A 395 3.18 15.76 -17.17
N LEU A 396 2.59 16.84 -16.65
CA LEU A 396 1.88 17.85 -17.45
C LEU A 396 2.79 18.57 -18.46
N LEU A 397 4.06 18.76 -18.13
CA LEU A 397 5.08 19.30 -19.02
C LEU A 397 5.73 18.25 -19.94
N GLY A 398 5.32 16.98 -19.88
CA GLY A 398 5.94 15.88 -20.64
C GLY A 398 7.37 15.52 -20.20
N LYS A 399 7.88 16.15 -19.13
CA LYS A 399 9.21 15.93 -18.54
C LYS A 399 9.27 14.60 -17.72
N ARG A 400 8.12 13.96 -17.43
CA ARG A 400 8.00 12.68 -16.68
C ARG A 400 6.89 11.77 -17.27
N ARG A 401 7.05 10.45 -17.10
CA ARG A 401 6.04 9.42 -17.44
C ARG A 401 4.94 9.28 -16.37
N ILE A 402 3.78 8.75 -16.78
CA ILE A 402 2.75 8.26 -15.85
C ILE A 402 3.29 6.97 -15.21
N VAL A 403 3.17 6.84 -13.89
CA VAL A 403 3.73 5.70 -13.14
C VAL A 403 2.64 4.67 -12.80
N GLU A 404 1.48 5.13 -12.35
CA GLU A 404 0.32 4.32 -11.96
C GLU A 404 -0.96 4.92 -12.57
N GLY A 405 -2.07 4.17 -12.57
CA GLY A 405 -3.34 4.62 -13.15
C GLY A 405 -3.45 4.50 -14.67
N VAL A 406 -4.44 5.17 -15.26
CA VAL A 406 -4.66 5.15 -16.72
C VAL A 406 -3.47 5.78 -17.46
N GLY A 407 -2.79 4.98 -18.29
CA GLY A 407 -1.63 5.40 -19.09
C GLY A 407 -0.26 5.11 -18.46
N ALA A 408 -0.22 4.36 -17.35
CA ALA A 408 1.01 3.92 -16.69
C ALA A 408 2.07 3.36 -17.67
N GLY A 409 3.34 3.74 -17.43
CA GLY A 409 4.48 3.42 -18.30
C GLY A 409 4.62 4.31 -19.53
N GLY A 410 3.57 5.01 -19.94
CA GLY A 410 3.56 5.99 -21.04
C GLY A 410 3.86 7.43 -20.60
N PHE A 411 3.85 8.36 -21.56
CA PHE A 411 3.73 9.79 -21.28
C PHE A 411 2.26 10.21 -21.45
N MET A 412 1.82 11.22 -20.70
CA MET A 412 0.50 11.82 -20.89
C MET A 412 0.37 12.41 -22.30
N SER A 413 -0.77 12.20 -22.98
CA SER A 413 -0.96 12.63 -24.38
C SER A 413 -0.95 14.15 -24.51
N GLU A 414 -0.61 14.67 -25.68
CA GLU A 414 -0.59 16.14 -25.90
C GLU A 414 -1.95 16.80 -25.74
N SER A 415 -3.02 16.11 -26.16
CA SER A 415 -4.39 16.53 -25.91
C SER A 415 -4.69 16.64 -24.40
N ASP A 416 -4.28 15.67 -23.59
CA ASP A 416 -4.61 15.65 -22.16
C ASP A 416 -3.75 16.63 -21.36
N ARG A 417 -2.45 16.73 -21.70
CA ARG A 417 -1.55 17.77 -21.16
C ARG A 417 -2.13 19.16 -21.44
N LYS A 418 -2.50 19.45 -22.70
CA LYS A 418 -3.10 20.73 -23.08
C LYS A 418 -4.43 20.97 -22.37
N LYS A 419 -5.36 20.01 -22.38
CA LYS A 419 -6.69 20.08 -21.73
C LYS A 419 -6.56 20.41 -20.24
N THR A 420 -5.63 19.76 -19.55
CA THR A 420 -5.38 19.98 -18.11
C THR A 420 -4.73 21.33 -17.84
N LEU A 421 -3.71 21.71 -18.62
CA LEU A 421 -3.07 23.02 -18.49
C LEU A 421 -4.02 24.18 -18.82
N ASP A 422 -4.97 23.99 -19.74
CA ASP A 422 -5.97 25.01 -20.07
C ASP A 422 -7.11 25.09 -19.03
N GLN A 423 -7.46 23.99 -18.35
CA GLN A 423 -8.33 24.05 -17.16
C GLN A 423 -7.65 24.73 -15.97
N LEU A 424 -6.39 24.40 -15.67
CA LEU A 424 -5.65 25.03 -14.58
C LEU A 424 -5.45 26.55 -14.77
N LYS A 425 -5.52 27.07 -16.00
CA LYS A 425 -5.47 28.52 -16.30
C LYS A 425 -6.81 29.25 -16.06
N GLN A 426 -7.90 28.55 -15.79
CA GLN A 426 -9.22 29.18 -15.57
C GLN A 426 -9.30 29.98 -14.27
N THR A 427 -8.43 29.70 -13.31
CA THR A 427 -8.25 30.48 -12.07
C THR A 427 -6.76 30.65 -11.75
N THR A 428 -6.40 31.78 -11.16
CA THR A 428 -5.07 32.06 -10.64
C THR A 428 -4.87 31.43 -9.25
N ILE A 429 -3.59 31.26 -8.86
CA ILE A 429 -3.22 30.83 -7.50
C ILE A 429 -3.88 31.74 -6.44
N GLN A 430 -3.99 33.06 -6.69
CA GLN A 430 -4.54 33.97 -5.69
C GLN A 430 -6.06 33.83 -5.54
N GLU A 431 -6.78 33.55 -6.63
CA GLU A 431 -8.21 33.24 -6.60
C GLU A 431 -8.47 31.91 -5.88
N ASP A 432 -7.67 30.88 -6.17
CA ASP A 432 -7.74 29.59 -5.49
C ASP A 432 -7.48 29.71 -3.98
N GLU A 433 -6.46 30.49 -3.59
CA GLU A 433 -6.18 30.83 -2.19
C GLU A 433 -7.26 31.70 -1.55
N ASN A 434 -8.11 32.37 -2.32
CA ASN A 434 -9.25 33.12 -1.80
C ASN A 434 -10.50 32.24 -1.66
N LEU A 435 -10.71 31.27 -2.57
CA LEU A 435 -11.74 30.23 -2.43
C LEU A 435 -11.48 29.35 -1.19
N LEU A 436 -10.21 29.01 -0.94
CA LEU A 436 -9.79 28.24 0.25
C LEU A 436 -10.01 29.00 1.58
N LYS A 437 -10.12 30.34 1.58
CA LYS A 437 -10.30 31.16 2.80
C LYS A 437 -11.75 31.14 3.27
N GLY A 438 -12.10 30.12 4.04
CA GLY A 438 -13.40 29.99 4.70
C GLY A 438 -14.27 28.85 4.15
N GLU A 439 -13.78 28.11 3.16
CA GLU A 439 -14.36 26.83 2.77
C GLU A 439 -14.29 25.82 3.94
N LYS A 440 -15.31 24.96 4.02
CA LYS A 440 -15.50 23.94 5.07
C LYS A 440 -15.79 22.55 4.52
N ASP A 441 -16.24 22.44 3.27
CA ASP A 441 -16.32 21.15 2.58
C ASP A 441 -14.89 20.62 2.38
N THR A 442 -14.59 19.47 2.99
CA THR A 442 -13.24 18.86 2.97
C THR A 442 -12.81 18.42 1.57
N SER A 443 -13.77 18.07 0.70
CA SER A 443 -13.51 17.74 -0.71
C SER A 443 -13.15 19.00 -1.51
N LEU A 444 -13.83 20.14 -1.26
CA LEU A 444 -13.46 21.42 -1.87
C LEU A 444 -12.13 21.96 -1.34
N VAL A 445 -11.87 21.86 -0.02
CA VAL A 445 -10.56 22.17 0.57
C VAL A 445 -9.45 21.33 -0.07
N ALA A 446 -9.66 20.02 -0.26
CA ALA A 446 -8.71 19.16 -0.94
C ALA A 446 -8.53 19.54 -2.42
N ALA A 447 -9.61 19.81 -3.14
CA ALA A 447 -9.56 20.23 -4.54
C ALA A 447 -8.79 21.55 -4.73
N TYR A 448 -9.04 22.56 -3.88
CA TYR A 448 -8.34 23.84 -3.89
C TYR A 448 -6.86 23.69 -3.54
N ASN A 449 -6.51 22.93 -2.49
CA ASN A 449 -5.11 22.66 -2.16
C ASN A 449 -4.38 21.93 -3.30
N TYR A 450 -5.05 20.96 -3.95
CA TYR A 450 -4.49 20.23 -5.09
C TYR A 450 -4.11 21.20 -6.24
N ARG A 451 -5.06 22.03 -6.70
CA ARG A 451 -4.78 22.97 -7.81
C ARG A 451 -3.73 24.03 -7.42
N ILE A 452 -3.72 24.52 -6.18
CA ILE A 452 -2.72 25.48 -5.68
C ILE A 452 -1.33 24.85 -5.73
N GLY A 453 -1.17 23.62 -5.23
CA GLY A 453 0.09 22.89 -5.24
C GLY A 453 0.60 22.61 -6.66
N VAL A 454 -0.27 22.14 -7.56
CA VAL A 454 0.09 21.89 -8.97
C VAL A 454 0.48 23.19 -9.70
N LYS A 455 -0.24 24.30 -9.49
CA LYS A 455 0.10 25.60 -10.11
C LYS A 455 1.42 26.16 -9.57
N LYS A 456 1.66 26.06 -8.25
CA LYS A 456 2.95 26.43 -7.62
C LYS A 456 4.11 25.52 -8.05
N ALA A 457 3.84 24.27 -8.39
CA ALA A 457 4.85 23.38 -8.97
C ALA A 457 5.14 23.72 -10.44
N LEU A 458 4.10 23.96 -11.25
CA LEU A 458 4.24 24.36 -12.66
C LEU A 458 5.06 25.64 -12.83
N SER A 459 4.87 26.64 -11.96
CA SER A 459 5.65 27.89 -12.04
C SER A 459 7.15 27.70 -11.76
N LYS A 460 7.57 26.65 -11.03
CA LYS A 460 9.00 26.28 -10.87
C LYS A 460 9.64 25.76 -12.17
N PHE A 461 8.85 25.17 -13.07
CA PHE A 461 9.34 24.38 -14.21
C PHE A 461 8.99 24.96 -15.59
N GLY A 462 8.34 26.11 -15.63
CA GLY A 462 7.82 26.78 -16.83
C GLY A 462 8.23 28.26 -16.92
N SER A 463 9.51 28.55 -16.65
CA SER A 463 10.15 29.87 -16.85
C SER A 463 11.16 29.85 -18.00
N ASP A 464 10.99 28.90 -18.94
CA ASP A 464 11.76 28.72 -20.18
C ASP A 464 11.00 29.38 -21.36
#